data_AF-A0A3M8DEX9-F1
#
_entry.id   AF-A0A3M8DEX9-F1
#
_cell.length_a   1.000
_cell.length_b   1.000
_cell.length_c   1.000
_cell.angle_alpha   90.00
_cell.angle_beta   90.00
_cell.angle_gamma   90.00
#
_symmetry.space_group_name_H-M   'P 1'
#
loop_
_entity.id
_entity.type
_entity.pdbx_description
1 polymer ?
#
loop_
_entity_poly.entity_id
_entity_poly.type
_entity_poly.pdbx_seq_one_letter_code
_entity_poly.pdbx_strand_id
1 'polypeptide(L)'
;MSVEIKVFGTEQLCASCVNLPSAKETADWLQAALSRKYGGESIRITYSDFQQPQTEDDKIWAERIIEEDLWYPLVVISGEIVGEGNPKLKDIHAKLESMGLKPLATATESEV
;
A
#
# COMPACT_ATOMS: atom_id res chain seq x y z
N MET A 1 1.72 -8.98 16.36
CA MET A 1 0.66 -8.32 15.58
C MET A 1 1.34 -7.74 14.36
N SER A 2 1.04 -8.23 13.18
CA SER A 2 1.54 -7.67 11.93
C SER A 2 0.46 -6.82 11.27
N VAL A 3 0.86 -5.73 10.62
CA VAL A 3 -0.07 -4.90 9.84
C VAL A 3 -0.17 -5.44 8.43
N GLU A 4 -1.39 -5.70 7.97
CA GLU A 4 -1.66 -6.10 6.60
C GLU A 4 -1.88 -4.87 5.72
N ILE A 5 -1.08 -4.79 4.66
CA ILE A 5 -1.13 -3.75 3.64
C ILE A 5 -1.49 -4.45 2.33
N LYS A 6 -2.64 -4.11 1.77
CA LYS A 6 -3.09 -4.59 0.47
C LYS A 6 -2.85 -3.51 -0.58
N VAL A 7 -2.18 -3.88 -1.66
CA VAL A 7 -1.97 -3.00 -2.81
C VAL A 7 -2.83 -3.52 -3.94
N PHE A 8 -3.89 -2.79 -4.24
CA PHE A 8 -4.80 -3.08 -5.34
C PHE A 8 -4.29 -2.42 -6.61
N GLY A 9 -4.23 -3.20 -7.69
CA GLY A 9 -3.92 -2.68 -9.00
C GLY A 9 -4.07 -3.73 -10.07
N THR A 10 -3.34 -3.56 -11.16
CA THR A 10 -3.38 -4.43 -12.33
C THR A 10 -1.97 -4.56 -12.90
N GLU A 11 -1.66 -5.68 -13.56
CA GLU A 11 -0.42 -5.83 -14.35
C GLU A 11 -0.38 -4.90 -15.57
N GLN A 12 -1.53 -4.41 -16.04
CA GLN A 12 -1.57 -3.46 -17.14
C GLN A 12 -1.26 -2.05 -16.63
N LEU A 13 -0.14 -1.48 -17.08
CA LEU A 13 0.10 -0.05 -16.91
C LEU A 13 -1.06 0.72 -17.54
N CYS A 14 -1.65 1.65 -16.78
CA CYS A 14 -2.66 2.55 -17.32
C CYS A 14 -2.06 3.28 -18.53
N ALA A 15 -2.80 3.37 -19.64
CA ALA A 15 -2.32 3.99 -20.88
C ALA A 15 -1.82 5.43 -20.69
N SER A 16 -2.26 6.11 -19.63
CA SER A 16 -1.83 7.46 -19.24
C SER A 16 -0.61 7.50 -18.31
N CYS A 17 -0.18 6.37 -17.74
CA CYS A 17 0.84 6.28 -16.69
C CYS A 17 2.07 5.44 -17.12
N VAL A 18 2.51 5.58 -18.37
CA VAL A 18 3.66 4.82 -18.95
C VAL A 18 4.98 4.99 -18.18
N ASN A 19 5.09 6.01 -17.32
CA ASN A 19 6.28 6.30 -16.52
C ASN A 19 6.11 5.98 -15.02
N LEU A 20 4.94 5.51 -14.57
CA LEU A 20 4.73 5.14 -13.17
C LEU A 20 4.89 3.63 -12.98
N PRO A 21 5.45 3.21 -11.84
CA PRO A 21 5.64 1.80 -11.54
C PRO A 21 4.30 1.07 -11.50
N SER A 22 4.32 -0.20 -11.88
CA SER A 22 3.15 -1.07 -11.75
C SER A 22 2.76 -1.25 -10.28
N ALA A 23 1.53 -1.68 -10.02
CA ALA A 23 1.07 -1.92 -8.65
C ALA A 23 1.90 -2.99 -7.92
N LYS A 24 2.38 -3.98 -8.67
CA LYS A 24 3.31 -5.00 -8.17
C LYS A 24 4.67 -4.41 -7.76
N GLU A 25 5.23 -3.54 -8.58
CA GLU A 25 6.49 -2.83 -8.24
C GLU A 25 6.32 -1.92 -7.03
N THR A 26 5.17 -1.25 -6.93
CA THR A 26 4.83 -0.42 -5.76
C THR A 26 4.75 -1.27 -4.49
N ALA A 27 4.15 -2.45 -4.56
CA ALA A 27 4.11 -3.39 -3.44
C ALA A 27 5.51 -3.85 -3.01
N ASP A 28 6.37 -4.23 -3.97
CA ASP A 28 7.75 -4.66 -3.67
C ASP A 28 8.58 -3.53 -3.05
N TRP A 29 8.47 -2.32 -3.61
CA TRP A 29 9.12 -1.12 -3.08
C TRP A 29 8.67 -0.81 -1.66
N LEU A 30 7.35 -0.83 -1.40
CA LEU A 30 6.82 -0.65 -0.05
C LEU A 30 7.32 -1.74 0.89
N GLN A 31 7.40 -2.98 0.43
CA GLN A 31 7.90 -4.09 1.25
C GLN A 31 9.35 -3.88 1.64
N ALA A 32 10.20 -3.48 0.70
CA ALA A 32 11.59 -3.16 1.00
C ALA A 32 11.72 -1.95 1.96
N ALA A 33 10.98 -0.87 1.72
CA ALA A 33 11.05 0.35 2.53
C ALA A 33 10.54 0.12 3.98
N LEU A 34 9.40 -0.55 4.10
CA LEU A 34 8.76 -0.82 5.38
C LEU A 34 9.47 -1.91 6.17
N SER A 35 9.97 -2.96 5.52
CA SER A 35 10.77 -3.99 6.19
C SER A 35 12.04 -3.42 6.81
N ARG A 36 12.68 -2.43 6.16
CA ARG A 36 13.85 -1.73 6.71
C ARG A 36 13.50 -0.90 7.95
N LYS A 37 12.33 -0.26 7.97
CA LYS A 37 11.93 0.66 9.05
C LYS A 37 11.26 -0.04 10.23
N TYR A 38 10.36 -1.00 9.99
CA TYR A 38 9.52 -1.65 11.02
C TYR A 38 9.77 -3.15 11.19
N GLY A 39 10.58 -3.74 10.31
CA GLY A 39 10.85 -5.18 10.27
C GLY A 39 9.84 -5.91 9.40
N GLY A 40 10.34 -6.80 8.54
CA GLY A 40 9.50 -7.60 7.65
C GLY A 40 8.54 -8.55 8.37
N GLU A 41 8.79 -8.87 9.64
CA GLU A 41 7.87 -9.69 10.46
C GLU A 41 6.68 -8.88 10.99
N SER A 42 6.79 -7.55 11.08
CA SER A 42 5.75 -6.66 11.60
C SER A 42 4.78 -6.18 10.51
N ILE A 43 5.14 -6.32 9.24
CA ILE A 43 4.37 -5.77 8.11
C ILE A 43 4.22 -6.83 7.04
N ARG A 44 2.99 -7.05 6.60
CA ARG A 44 2.66 -8.01 5.54
C ARG A 44 2.06 -7.27 4.36
N ILE A 45 2.77 -7.23 3.25
CA ILE A 45 2.30 -6.58 2.03
C ILE A 45 1.80 -7.64 1.06
N THR A 46 0.60 -7.43 0.55
CA THR A 46 -0.08 -8.32 -0.39
C THR A 46 -0.51 -7.52 -1.60
N TYR A 47 -0.12 -7.98 -2.78
CA TYR A 47 -0.63 -7.47 -4.04
C TYR A 47 -1.93 -8.20 -4.38
N SER A 48 -2.99 -7.45 -4.67
CA SER A 48 -4.27 -7.96 -5.16
C SER A 48 -4.59 -7.33 -6.50
N ASP A 49 -4.91 -8.16 -7.50
CA ASP A 49 -5.36 -7.67 -8.79
C ASP A 49 -6.87 -7.40 -8.76
N PHE A 50 -7.29 -6.15 -8.98
CA PHE A 50 -8.71 -5.82 -8.95
C PHE A 50 -9.46 -6.32 -10.19
N GLN A 51 -8.77 -6.59 -11.31
CA GLN A 51 -9.37 -7.22 -12.48
C GLN A 51 -9.51 -8.74 -12.28
N GLN A 52 -8.73 -9.33 -11.38
CA GLN A 52 -8.80 -10.75 -11.00
C GLN A 52 -8.97 -10.95 -9.49
N PRO A 53 -10.09 -10.50 -8.90
CA PRO A 53 -10.30 -10.58 -7.47
C PRO A 53 -10.42 -12.05 -7.02
N GLN A 54 -9.62 -12.45 -6.04
CA GLN A 54 -9.60 -13.82 -5.53
C GLN A 54 -10.52 -14.01 -4.32
N THR A 55 -10.73 -12.96 -3.52
CA THR A 55 -11.63 -12.98 -2.36
C THR A 55 -12.82 -12.04 -2.53
N GLU A 56 -13.83 -12.21 -1.68
CA GLU A 56 -15.02 -11.36 -1.67
C GLU A 56 -14.68 -9.91 -1.30
N ASP A 57 -13.73 -9.71 -0.37
CA ASP A 57 -13.17 -8.39 -0.07
C ASP A 57 -12.50 -7.76 -1.30
N ASP A 58 -11.69 -8.53 -2.05
CA ASP A 58 -11.04 -8.00 -3.25
C ASP A 58 -12.07 -7.59 -4.30
N LYS A 59 -13.20 -8.31 -4.42
CA LYS A 59 -14.29 -7.94 -5.33
C LYS A 59 -14.92 -6.61 -4.95
N ILE A 60 -15.23 -6.42 -3.66
CA ILE A 60 -15.82 -5.17 -3.17
C ILE A 60 -14.89 -3.98 -3.46
N TRP A 61 -13.59 -4.15 -3.19
CA TRP A 61 -12.60 -3.12 -3.50
C TRP A 61 -12.45 -2.89 -5.00
N ALA A 62 -12.50 -3.95 -5.80
CA ALA A 62 -12.40 -3.86 -7.26
C ALA A 62 -13.56 -3.11 -7.89
N GLU A 63 -14.79 -3.48 -7.54
CA GLU A 63 -16.00 -2.78 -8.00
C GLU A 63 -15.92 -1.31 -7.60
N ARG A 64 -15.53 -1.04 -6.35
CA ARG A 64 -15.37 0.33 -5.85
C ARG A 64 -14.33 1.15 -6.61
N ILE A 65 -13.17 0.56 -6.93
CA ILE A 65 -12.11 1.23 -7.73
C ILE A 65 -12.63 1.60 -9.11
N ILE A 66 -13.43 0.73 -9.73
CA ILE A 66 -13.96 0.93 -11.07
C ILE A 66 -15.16 1.90 -11.07
N GLU A 67 -16.08 1.75 -10.12
CA GLU A 67 -17.28 2.60 -10.00
C GLU A 67 -16.93 4.02 -9.57
N GLU A 68 -15.98 4.19 -8.65
CA GLU A 68 -15.54 5.51 -8.16
C GLU A 68 -14.40 6.11 -9.00
N ASP A 69 -13.95 5.45 -10.08
CA ASP A 69 -12.84 5.87 -10.94
C ASP A 69 -11.56 6.21 -10.13
N LEU A 70 -11.22 5.34 -9.17
CA LEU A 70 -10.07 5.55 -8.28
C LEU A 70 -8.75 5.29 -9.00
N TRP A 71 -7.73 6.05 -8.60
CA TRP A 71 -6.39 5.91 -9.15
C TRP A 71 -5.66 4.71 -8.55
N TYR A 72 -5.18 3.82 -9.41
CA TYR A 72 -4.34 2.68 -9.03
C TYR A 72 -2.86 2.97 -9.36
N PRO A 73 -1.90 2.46 -8.56
CA PRO A 73 -2.05 1.56 -7.41
C PRO A 73 -2.73 2.18 -6.18
N LEU A 74 -3.66 1.42 -5.60
CA LEU A 74 -4.42 1.80 -4.41
C LEU A 74 -3.89 1.00 -3.21
N VAL A 75 -3.44 1.71 -2.18
CA VAL A 75 -2.83 1.14 -0.98
C VAL A 75 -3.85 1.20 0.16
N VAL A 76 -4.25 0.03 0.62
CA VAL A 76 -5.22 -0.16 1.69
C VAL A 76 -4.52 -0.79 2.89
N ILE A 77 -4.63 -0.17 4.06
CA ILE A 77 -4.03 -0.64 5.31
C ILE A 77 -5.17 -0.88 6.30
N SER A 78 -5.33 -2.13 6.77
CA SER A 78 -6.43 -2.52 7.67
C SER A 78 -7.82 -2.06 7.19
N GLY A 79 -8.07 -2.12 5.88
CA GLY A 79 -9.36 -1.75 5.29
C GLY A 79 -9.58 -0.25 5.07
N GLU A 80 -8.54 0.58 5.25
CA GLU A 80 -8.60 2.02 4.98
C GLU A 80 -7.65 2.40 3.84
N ILE A 81 -8.09 3.27 2.94
CA ILE A 81 -7.28 3.79 1.84
C ILE A 81 -6.26 4.78 2.42
N VAL A 82 -4.98 4.51 2.22
CA VAL A 82 -3.88 5.37 2.71
C VAL A 82 -3.17 6.08 1.56
N GLY A 83 -3.27 5.55 0.35
CA GLY A 83 -2.75 6.21 -0.84
C GLY A 83 -3.35 5.65 -2.12
N GLU A 84 -3.46 6.48 -3.13
CA GLU A 84 -3.99 6.17 -4.46
C GLU A 84 -3.08 6.76 -5.54
N GLY A 85 -2.89 6.05 -6.65
CA GLY A 85 -2.02 6.41 -7.77
C GLY A 85 -0.53 6.50 -7.41
N ASN A 86 -0.14 7.51 -6.64
CA ASN A 86 1.23 7.72 -6.17
C ASN A 86 1.27 7.69 -4.63
N PRO A 87 1.24 6.49 -4.02
CA PRO A 87 1.20 6.36 -2.57
C PRO A 87 2.48 6.92 -1.94
N LYS A 88 2.30 7.88 -1.03
CA LYS A 88 3.42 8.50 -0.31
C LYS A 88 3.79 7.65 0.90
N LEU A 89 5.08 7.35 1.02
CA LEU A 89 5.64 6.69 2.21
C LEU A 89 5.30 7.44 3.51
N LYS A 90 5.17 8.77 3.49
CA LYS A 90 4.83 9.57 4.67
C LYS A 90 3.44 9.22 5.22
N ASP A 91 2.42 9.14 4.37
CA ASP A 91 1.06 8.80 4.78
C ASP A 91 0.97 7.36 5.32
N ILE A 92 1.69 6.44 4.66
CA ILE A 92 1.79 5.04 5.11
C ILE A 92 2.47 4.96 6.48
N HIS A 93 3.57 5.68 6.69
CA HIS A 93 4.22 5.75 7.99
C HIS A 93 3.28 6.31 9.06
N ALA A 94 2.61 7.43 8.79
CA ALA A 94 1.68 8.04 9.73
C ALA A 94 0.55 7.08 10.13
N LYS A 95 0.00 6.31 9.17
CA LYS A 95 -1.01 5.30 9.47
C LYS A 95 -0.46 4.18 10.34
N LEU A 96 0.70 3.64 9.99
CA LEU A 96 1.35 2.56 10.77
C LEU A 96 1.64 3.02 12.20
N GLU A 97 2.19 4.23 12.37
CA GLU A 97 2.46 4.83 13.68
C GLU A 97 1.17 5.06 14.48
N SER A 98 0.09 5.51 13.83
CA SER A 98 -1.25 5.64 14.45
C SER A 98 -1.85 4.30 14.88
N MET A 99 -1.47 3.19 14.23
CA MET A 99 -1.87 1.84 14.62
C MET A 99 -1.00 1.29 15.78
N GLY A 100 0.03 2.04 16.20
CA GLY A 100 0.95 1.65 17.26
C GLY A 100 2.21 0.92 16.77
N LEU A 101 2.45 0.85 15.45
CA LEU A 101 3.70 0.33 14.92
C LEU A 101 4.82 1.34 15.18
N LYS A 102 5.93 0.87 15.76
CA LYS A 102 7.12 1.69 15.99
C LYS A 102 8.25 1.23 15.08
N PRO A 103 9.01 2.15 14.48
CA PRO A 103 10.19 1.79 13.72
C PRO A 103 11.23 1.08 14.61
N LEU A 104 11.88 0.05 14.07
CA LEU A 104 12.94 -0.73 14.72
C LEU A 104 14.22 0.09 14.93
N ALA A 105 14.42 1.14 14.13
CA ALA A 105 15.54 2.06 14.28
C ALA A 105 15.07 3.33 14.99
N THR A 106 15.71 3.61 16.13
CA THR A 106 15.85 4.92 16.73
C THR A 106 16.23 5.95 15.66
N ALA A 107 15.26 6.70 15.16
CA ALA A 107 15.50 8.02 14.60
C ALA A 107 15.10 9.02 15.69
N THR A 108 16.02 9.22 16.63
CA THR A 108 16.15 10.51 17.30
C THR A 108 16.38 11.56 16.22
N GLU A 109 15.38 12.43 16.03
CA GLU A 109 15.40 13.81 15.52
C GLU A 109 13.91 14.21 15.60
N SER A 110 13.33 14.56 16.75
CA SER A 110 13.65 15.69 17.64
C SER A 110 14.12 16.91 16.87
N GLU A 111 13.16 17.78 16.55
CA GLU A 111 13.21 19.22 16.83
C GLU A 111 14.50 19.96 16.42
N VAL A 112 14.45 20.74 15.33
CA VAL A 112 14.94 22.13 15.21
C VAL A 112 14.19 22.89 14.13
#